data_AF-A0A5C4XW54-F1
#
_entry.id   AF-A0A5C4XW54-F1
#
_cell.length_a   1.000
_cell.length_b   1.000
_cell.length_c   1.000
_cell.angle_alpha   90.00
_cell.angle_beta   90.00
_cell.angle_gamma   90.00
#
_symmetry.space_group_name_H-M   'P 1'
#
loop_
_entity.id
_entity.type
_entity.pdbx_description
1 polymer ?
#
loop_
_entity_poly.entity_id
_entity_poly.type
_entity_poly.pdbx_seq_one_letter_code
_entity_poly.pdbx_strand_id
1 'polypeptide(L)'
;MVLTRSGGRAGAVRKGSRRWSEGDLLRLTPLVGVLAVVALVLVLVGPSVRIAVEAVQGDAALPLAWLDEAKRQTDLDGEANLPATFSAALLALVGLGFVFLAGVRRSRGERAWPVVVLAAGAGYLGLDEASELHESLALFADRLHATLGLHNFAWLVPGVLLAVAGGVVALRLARALPPRLRRRLVLAGVVYLFGAVLMEYVTSFFLVDLPGSAELTAPQPVSYILLNAVEEGSEMAGALLALAAVLAELRLRVVTGGVAVVGAPDAVLEAAGGASVRQTGGGEHRASLGRTAAASHHPGAVTTVSDQQQGSLRGGEGDR
;
A
#
# COMPACT_ATOMS: atom_id res chain seq x y z
N MET A 1 -38.57 7.75 8.41
CA MET A 1 -39.11 8.91 9.16
C MET A 1 -38.52 10.17 8.54
N VAL A 2 -39.31 10.90 7.76
CA VAL A 2 -38.85 12.07 6.98
C VAL A 2 -39.24 13.33 7.75
N LEU A 3 -38.26 14.14 8.13
CA LEU A 3 -38.48 15.46 8.70
C LEU A 3 -38.10 16.51 7.66
N THR A 4 -39.12 17.14 7.07
CA THR A 4 -38.98 18.35 6.26
C THR A 4 -38.87 19.56 7.20
N ARG A 5 -37.89 20.44 6.98
CA ARG A 5 -37.83 21.75 7.67
C ARG A 5 -37.90 22.89 6.65
N SER A 6 -38.96 23.66 6.81
CA SER A 6 -39.30 24.91 6.12
C SER A 6 -38.43 26.09 6.59
N GLY A 7 -38.01 26.91 5.62
CA GLY A 7 -37.94 28.39 5.64
C GLY A 7 -37.19 29.15 6.74
N GLY A 8 -36.22 30.00 6.34
CA GLY A 8 -35.77 31.14 7.17
C GLY A 8 -34.39 31.73 6.89
N ARG A 9 -34.38 32.80 6.06
CA ARG A 9 -33.40 33.87 5.78
C ARG A 9 -32.01 34.00 6.48
N ALA A 10 -31.08 34.45 5.63
CA ALA A 10 -30.05 35.49 5.80
C ALA A 10 -28.64 35.13 6.32
N GLY A 11 -27.66 35.32 5.42
CA GLY A 11 -26.49 36.16 5.71
C GLY A 11 -25.40 35.58 6.60
N ALA A 12 -24.70 34.56 6.13
CA ALA A 12 -23.32 34.31 6.57
C ALA A 12 -22.53 33.78 5.38
N VAL A 13 -21.42 34.44 5.05
CA VAL A 13 -20.40 33.91 4.14
C VAL A 13 -19.80 32.69 4.84
N ARG A 14 -20.47 31.54 4.71
CA ARG A 14 -19.94 30.26 5.11
C ARG A 14 -18.75 29.99 4.19
N LYS A 15 -17.55 29.89 4.79
CA LYS A 15 -16.40 29.20 4.22
C LYS A 15 -16.94 27.94 3.53
N GLY A 16 -16.94 27.94 2.19
CA GLY A 16 -17.78 27.03 1.41
C GLY A 16 -17.54 25.58 1.80
N SER A 17 -18.44 24.99 2.58
CA SER A 17 -18.46 23.55 2.79
C SER A 17 -18.68 22.94 1.40
N ARG A 18 -17.65 22.33 0.81
CA ARG A 18 -17.82 21.55 -0.42
C ARG A 18 -18.93 20.55 -0.15
N ARG A 19 -20.06 20.76 -0.80
CA ARG A 19 -21.19 19.84 -0.73
C ARG A 19 -20.91 18.79 -1.79
N TRP A 20 -20.46 17.62 -1.37
CA TRP A 20 -20.22 16.50 -2.27
C TRP A 20 -21.54 16.09 -2.92
N SER A 21 -21.53 15.94 -4.24
CA SER A 21 -22.64 15.41 -5.01
C SER A 21 -22.53 13.89 -5.16
N GLU A 22 -23.67 13.23 -5.31
CA GLU A 22 -23.70 11.83 -5.73
C GLU A 22 -22.96 11.68 -7.07
N GLY A 23 -22.10 10.66 -7.15
CA GLY A 23 -21.22 10.43 -8.30
C GLY A 23 -19.83 11.06 -8.20
N ASP A 24 -19.59 11.96 -7.23
CA ASP A 24 -18.26 12.56 -7.02
C ASP A 24 -17.21 11.47 -6.75
N LEU A 25 -16.04 11.60 -7.42
CA LEU A 25 -14.90 10.71 -7.24
C LEU A 25 -13.82 11.39 -6.40
N LEU A 26 -13.56 10.85 -5.22
CA LEU A 26 -12.50 11.33 -4.32
C LEU A 26 -11.24 10.51 -4.52
N ARG A 27 -10.11 11.23 -4.58
CA ARG A 27 -8.77 10.63 -4.62
C ARG A 27 -8.29 10.38 -3.19
N LEU A 28 -7.71 9.21 -2.98
CA LEU A 28 -7.07 8.84 -1.72
C LEU A 28 -5.60 9.27 -1.64
N THR A 29 -5.03 9.78 -2.73
CA THR A 29 -3.62 10.21 -2.81
C THR A 29 -3.20 11.29 -1.80
N PRO A 30 -4.06 12.23 -1.34
CA PRO A 30 -3.66 13.19 -0.30
C PRO A 30 -3.28 12.53 1.03
N LEU A 31 -3.84 11.35 1.34
CA LEU A 31 -3.51 10.59 2.56
C LEU A 31 -2.01 10.25 2.60
N VAL A 32 -1.45 9.82 1.47
CA VAL A 32 -0.03 9.47 1.35
C VAL A 32 0.86 10.67 1.69
N GLY A 33 0.48 11.88 1.26
CA GLY A 33 1.24 13.09 1.56
C GLY A 33 1.27 13.39 3.07
N VAL A 34 0.15 13.21 3.76
CA VAL A 34 0.10 13.37 5.23
C VAL A 34 0.97 12.33 5.91
N LEU A 35 0.84 11.05 5.54
CA LEU A 35 1.64 9.96 6.11
C LEU A 35 3.13 10.14 5.82
N ALA A 36 3.51 10.65 4.64
CA ALA A 36 4.90 10.95 4.30
C ALA A 36 5.50 12.06 5.17
N VAL A 37 4.71 13.09 5.52
CA VAL A 37 5.15 14.11 6.47
C VAL A 37 5.33 13.51 7.86
N VAL A 38 4.43 12.63 8.31
CA VAL A 38 4.58 11.95 9.60
C VAL A 38 5.84 11.08 9.62
N ALA A 39 6.07 10.27 8.59
CA ALA A 39 7.28 9.45 8.46
C ALA A 39 8.55 10.32 8.49
N LEU A 40 8.57 11.42 7.74
CA LEU A 40 9.70 12.36 7.75
C LEU A 40 9.95 12.95 9.13
N VAL A 41 8.89 13.32 9.86
CA VAL A 41 9.02 13.82 11.23
C VAL A 41 9.62 12.74 12.15
N LEU A 42 9.13 11.50 12.09
CA LEU A 42 9.65 10.40 12.90
C LEU A 42 11.14 10.14 12.61
N VAL A 43 11.52 10.05 11.34
CA VAL A 43 12.91 9.80 10.89
C VAL A 43 13.86 10.93 11.27
N LEU A 44 13.38 12.17 11.39
CA LEU A 44 14.20 13.30 11.82
C LEU A 44 14.26 13.45 13.35
N VAL A 45 13.13 13.23 14.04
CA VAL A 45 13.03 13.41 15.49
C VAL A 45 13.76 12.29 16.22
N GLY A 46 13.59 11.03 15.82
CA GLY A 46 14.20 9.87 16.48
C GLY A 46 15.71 9.99 16.71
N PRO A 47 16.54 10.11 15.64
CA PRO A 47 17.99 10.24 15.80
C PRO A 47 18.37 11.52 16.56
N SER A 48 17.61 12.61 16.39
CA SER A 48 17.88 13.88 17.10
C SER A 48 17.68 13.74 18.61
N VAL A 49 16.58 13.10 19.04
CA VAL A 49 16.30 12.83 20.44
C VAL A 49 17.33 11.88 21.01
N ARG A 50 17.63 10.77 20.32
CA ARG A 50 18.62 9.78 20.75
C ARG A 50 20.00 10.42 20.98
N ILE A 51 20.50 11.19 20.02
CA ILE A 51 21.78 11.91 20.12
C ILE A 51 21.77 12.91 21.30
N ALA A 52 20.69 13.68 21.44
CA ALA A 52 20.59 14.68 22.51
C ALA A 52 20.57 14.04 23.90
N VAL A 53 19.87 12.91 24.06
CA VAL A 53 19.78 12.16 25.32
C VAL A 53 21.13 11.52 25.65
N GLU A 54 21.75 10.80 24.71
CA GLU A 54 23.06 10.15 24.93
C GLU A 54 24.17 11.17 25.23
N ALA A 55 24.07 12.41 24.74
CA ALA A 55 25.02 13.49 25.05
C ALA A 55 24.91 14.02 26.49
N VAL A 56 23.78 13.83 27.17
CA VAL A 56 23.53 14.36 28.53
C VAL A 56 23.40 13.28 29.60
N GLN A 57 23.35 11.99 29.22
CA GLN A 57 23.19 10.85 30.13
C GLN A 57 24.29 10.70 31.19
N GLY A 58 25.43 11.41 31.06
CA GLY A 58 26.47 11.48 32.09
C GLY A 58 26.24 12.52 33.20
N ASP A 59 25.19 13.33 33.11
CA ASP A 59 24.92 14.43 34.05
C ASP A 59 23.92 14.02 35.14
N ALA A 60 24.43 13.78 36.35
CA ALA A 60 23.64 13.35 37.51
C ALA A 60 22.61 14.39 37.99
N ALA A 61 22.64 15.62 37.46
CA ALA A 61 21.71 16.69 37.83
C ALA A 61 20.38 16.67 37.06
N LEU A 62 20.26 15.87 36.00
CA LEU A 62 19.07 15.87 35.14
C LEU A 62 18.02 14.84 35.58
N PRO A 63 16.71 15.18 35.51
CA PRO A 63 15.65 14.20 35.71
C PRO A 63 15.57 13.27 34.48
N LEU A 64 16.35 12.19 34.50
CA LEU A 64 16.56 11.29 33.35
C LEU A 64 15.29 10.57 32.86
N ALA A 65 14.30 10.35 33.73
CA ALA A 65 13.15 9.49 33.42
C ALA A 65 12.31 9.94 32.21
N TRP A 66 12.08 11.25 32.02
CA TRP A 66 11.31 11.73 30.86
C TRP A 66 12.14 11.77 29.57
N LEU A 67 13.47 11.91 29.68
CA LEU A 67 14.40 11.84 28.55
C LEU A 67 14.52 10.39 28.04
N ASP A 68 14.61 9.43 28.96
CA ASP A 68 14.64 8.00 28.63
C ASP A 68 13.31 7.56 28.00
N GLU A 69 12.18 8.05 28.51
CA GLU A 69 10.87 7.86 27.88
C GLU A 69 10.82 8.45 26.47
N ALA A 70 11.27 9.69 26.29
CA ALA A 70 11.29 10.34 24.98
C ALA A 70 12.19 9.61 23.98
N LYS A 71 13.38 9.16 24.42
CA LYS A 71 14.26 8.30 23.62
C LYS A 71 13.51 7.04 23.22
N ARG A 72 12.92 6.30 24.17
CA ARG A 72 12.22 5.05 23.88
C ARG A 72 11.05 5.23 22.90
N GLN A 73 10.23 6.26 23.08
CA GLN A 73 9.06 6.52 22.22
C GLN A 73 9.42 6.97 20.79
N THR A 74 10.65 7.46 20.59
CA THR A 74 11.13 7.95 19.29
C THR A 74 12.27 7.12 18.73
N ASP A 75 12.70 6.06 19.41
CA ASP A 75 13.77 5.20 18.95
C ASP A 75 13.34 4.52 17.67
N LEU A 76 14.14 4.69 16.62
CA LEU A 76 13.85 4.07 15.33
C LEU A 76 14.17 2.57 15.35
N ASP A 77 15.06 2.16 16.27
CA ASP A 77 15.58 0.80 16.45
C ASP A 77 14.76 -0.03 17.46
N GLY A 78 13.65 0.54 17.95
CA GLY A 78 12.96 0.03 19.12
C GLY A 78 11.56 -0.44 18.81
N GLU A 79 11.07 -1.37 19.62
CA GLU A 79 9.71 -1.87 19.54
C GLU A 79 8.70 -1.05 20.35
N ALA A 80 7.42 -1.31 20.07
CA ALA A 80 6.29 -0.85 20.87
C ALA A 80 6.29 0.68 21.13
N ASN A 81 6.77 1.42 20.14
CA ASN A 81 6.91 2.88 20.16
C ASN A 81 6.23 3.54 18.95
N LEU A 82 6.42 4.85 18.78
CA LEU A 82 5.73 5.62 17.72
C LEU A 82 6.19 5.22 16.30
N PRO A 83 7.50 5.12 15.99
CA PRO A 83 7.97 4.61 14.70
C PRO A 83 7.43 3.23 14.33
N ALA A 84 7.63 2.21 15.18
CA ALA A 84 7.21 0.83 14.90
C ALA A 84 5.69 0.74 14.72
N THR A 85 4.91 1.41 15.59
CA THR A 85 3.44 1.48 15.46
C THR A 85 3.03 2.13 14.14
N PHE A 86 3.73 3.18 13.70
CA PHE A 86 3.46 3.85 12.44
C PHE A 86 3.77 2.95 11.24
N SER A 87 4.93 2.30 11.20
CA SER A 87 5.35 1.37 10.15
C SER A 87 4.37 0.19 10.04
N ALA A 88 4.02 -0.44 11.17
CA ALA A 88 3.05 -1.53 11.22
C ALA A 88 1.67 -1.10 10.69
N ALA A 89 1.17 0.05 11.13
CA ALA A 89 -0.10 0.60 10.64
C ALA A 89 -0.05 0.95 9.15
N LEU A 90 1.07 1.50 8.67
CA LEU A 90 1.28 1.82 7.27
C LEU A 90 1.24 0.56 6.38
N LEU A 91 1.92 -0.51 6.78
CA LEU A 91 1.89 -1.81 6.09
C LEU A 91 0.50 -2.46 6.14
N ALA A 92 -0.20 -2.35 7.27
CA ALA A 92 -1.59 -2.77 7.37
C ALA A 92 -2.51 -2.00 6.40
N LEU A 93 -2.29 -0.69 6.22
CA LEU A 93 -3.00 0.12 5.22
C LEU A 93 -2.67 -0.30 3.79
N VAL A 94 -1.43 -0.68 3.49
CA VAL A 94 -1.04 -1.26 2.19
C VAL A 94 -1.83 -2.56 1.95
N GLY A 95 -1.86 -3.46 2.94
CA GLY A 95 -2.62 -4.70 2.90
C GLY A 95 -4.11 -4.45 2.66
N LEU A 96 -4.71 -3.52 3.41
CA LEU A 96 -6.11 -3.13 3.25
C LEU A 96 -6.40 -2.55 1.85
N GLY A 97 -5.48 -1.73 1.31
CA GLY A 97 -5.55 -1.25 -0.06
C GLY A 97 -5.60 -2.41 -1.07
N PHE A 98 -4.77 -3.44 -0.88
CA PHE A 98 -4.82 -4.63 -1.72
C PHE A 98 -6.11 -5.44 -1.55
N VAL A 99 -6.68 -5.54 -0.34
CA VAL A 99 -7.99 -6.15 -0.12
C VAL A 99 -9.08 -5.44 -0.94
N PHE A 100 -9.11 -4.11 -0.90
CA PHE A 100 -10.07 -3.34 -1.72
C PHE A 100 -9.84 -3.53 -3.22
N LEU A 101 -8.58 -3.53 -3.66
CA LEU A 101 -8.24 -3.80 -5.06
C LEU A 101 -8.69 -5.20 -5.48
N ALA A 102 -8.52 -6.22 -4.63
CA ALA A 102 -9.02 -7.56 -4.89
C ALA A 102 -10.55 -7.59 -5.07
N GLY A 103 -11.28 -6.85 -4.23
CA GLY A 103 -12.73 -6.68 -4.35
C GLY A 103 -13.15 -6.06 -5.70
N VAL A 104 -12.48 -4.98 -6.10
CA VAL A 104 -12.70 -4.32 -7.40
C VAL A 104 -12.45 -5.29 -8.55
N ARG A 105 -11.34 -6.04 -8.52
CA ARG A 105 -11.03 -7.03 -9.56
C ARG A 105 -12.07 -8.13 -9.64
N ARG A 106 -12.52 -8.65 -8.49
CA ARG A 106 -13.58 -9.66 -8.42
C ARG A 106 -14.89 -9.14 -9.01
N SER A 107 -15.27 -7.89 -8.75
CA SER A 107 -16.48 -7.29 -9.36
C SER A 107 -16.41 -7.14 -10.88
N ARG A 108 -15.20 -7.13 -11.46
CA ARG A 108 -14.96 -7.11 -12.91
C ARG A 108 -14.82 -8.51 -13.50
N GLY A 109 -14.99 -9.57 -12.71
CA GLY A 109 -14.75 -10.96 -13.15
C GLY A 109 -13.27 -11.30 -13.33
N GLU A 110 -12.35 -10.48 -12.82
CA GLU A 110 -10.91 -10.70 -12.94
C GLU A 110 -10.38 -11.61 -11.83
N ARG A 111 -9.21 -12.22 -12.10
CA ARG A 111 -8.50 -13.07 -11.14
C ARG A 111 -7.94 -12.24 -9.98
N ALA A 112 -8.53 -12.38 -8.79
CA ALA A 112 -8.20 -11.56 -7.61
C ALA A 112 -7.19 -12.19 -6.64
N TRP A 113 -7.03 -13.52 -6.61
CA TRP A 113 -6.14 -14.19 -5.63
C TRP A 113 -4.69 -13.68 -5.61
N PRO A 114 -4.04 -13.22 -6.71
CA PRO A 114 -2.66 -12.72 -6.60
C PRO A 114 -2.60 -11.46 -5.73
N VAL A 115 -3.64 -10.63 -5.79
CA VAL A 115 -3.75 -9.42 -4.98
C VAL A 115 -4.03 -9.77 -3.51
N VAL A 116 -4.82 -10.82 -3.26
CA VAL A 116 -5.07 -11.31 -1.89
C VAL A 116 -3.78 -11.81 -1.24
N VAL A 117 -2.93 -12.54 -1.99
CA VAL A 117 -1.64 -13.00 -1.44
C VAL A 117 -0.70 -11.82 -1.17
N LEU A 118 -0.69 -10.78 -2.03
CA LEU A 118 0.06 -9.54 -1.75
C LEU A 118 -0.49 -8.81 -0.52
N ALA A 119 -1.81 -8.81 -0.30
CA ALA A 119 -2.43 -8.25 0.90
C ALA A 119 -1.98 -9.00 2.16
N ALA A 120 -1.96 -10.33 2.12
CA ALA A 120 -1.47 -11.16 3.21
C ALA A 120 0.01 -10.93 3.48
N GLY A 121 0.83 -10.79 2.44
CA GLY A 121 2.26 -10.46 2.57
C GLY A 121 2.49 -9.10 3.25
N ALA A 122 1.76 -8.05 2.83
CA ALA A 122 1.84 -6.75 3.48
C ALA A 122 1.35 -6.78 4.94
N GLY A 123 0.30 -7.55 5.22
CA GLY A 123 -0.18 -7.77 6.59
C GLY A 123 0.84 -8.52 7.45
N TYR A 124 1.53 -9.52 6.90
CA TYR A 124 2.61 -10.22 7.58
C TYR A 124 3.79 -9.29 7.89
N LEU A 125 4.25 -8.48 6.93
CA LEU A 125 5.30 -7.49 7.18
C LEU A 125 4.88 -6.50 8.28
N GLY A 126 3.62 -6.05 8.29
CA GLY A 126 3.14 -5.18 9.37
C GLY A 126 3.00 -5.86 10.74
N LEU A 127 2.85 -7.18 10.78
CA LEU A 127 2.90 -7.96 12.03
C LEU A 127 4.34 -8.18 12.49
N ASP A 128 5.25 -8.41 11.56
CA ASP A 128 6.68 -8.55 11.81
C ASP A 128 7.23 -7.27 12.42
N GLU A 129 6.95 -6.12 11.82
CA GLU A 129 7.28 -4.79 12.35
C GLU A 129 6.77 -4.53 13.78
N ALA A 130 5.61 -5.09 14.13
CA ALA A 130 4.98 -4.86 15.43
C ALA A 130 5.45 -5.84 16.51
N SER A 131 6.18 -6.90 16.16
CA SER A 131 6.44 -8.04 17.04
C SER A 131 7.78 -8.73 16.81
N GLU A 132 8.64 -8.16 15.96
CA GLU A 132 9.98 -8.63 15.63
C GLU A 132 10.04 -10.14 15.36
N LEU A 133 9.10 -10.63 14.55
CA LEU A 133 8.97 -12.07 14.32
C LEU A 133 10.22 -12.64 13.63
N HIS A 134 10.89 -11.84 12.81
CA HIS A 134 12.13 -12.22 12.14
C HIS A 134 13.30 -12.41 13.12
N GLU A 135 13.33 -11.74 14.28
CA GLU A 135 14.37 -11.95 15.29
C GLU A 135 14.32 -13.37 15.86
N SER A 136 13.12 -13.94 15.98
CA SER A 136 12.94 -15.32 16.43
C SER A 136 13.63 -16.35 15.53
N LEU A 137 14.03 -15.96 14.31
CA LEU A 137 14.82 -16.81 13.41
C LEU A 137 16.26 -17.02 13.91
N ALA A 138 16.75 -16.16 14.81
CA ALA A 138 18.06 -16.32 15.44
C ALA A 138 18.20 -17.68 16.14
N LEU A 139 17.11 -18.17 16.77
CA LEU A 139 17.05 -19.49 17.43
C LEU A 139 17.40 -20.66 16.50
N PHE A 140 17.21 -20.51 15.20
CA PHE A 140 17.53 -21.53 14.19
C PHE A 140 18.94 -21.37 13.61
N ALA A 141 19.58 -20.21 13.85
CA ALA A 141 20.81 -19.80 13.19
C ALA A 141 22.04 -19.76 14.10
N ASP A 142 21.90 -19.96 15.42
CA ASP A 142 23.02 -19.96 16.38
C ASP A 142 24.20 -20.87 15.97
N ARG A 143 23.91 -22.03 15.37
CA ARG A 143 24.95 -22.96 14.87
C ARG A 143 25.58 -22.53 13.55
N LEU A 144 24.86 -21.78 12.72
CA LEU A 144 25.31 -21.29 11.41
C LEU A 144 26.11 -19.98 11.53
N HIS A 145 25.79 -19.17 12.53
CA HIS A 145 26.44 -17.90 12.83
C HIS A 145 27.94 -18.07 13.10
N ALA A 146 28.31 -19.06 13.93
CA ALA A 146 29.70 -19.38 14.25
C ALA A 146 30.55 -19.82 13.04
N THR A 147 29.92 -20.24 11.94
CA THR A 147 30.62 -20.73 10.73
C THR A 147 30.74 -19.68 9.62
N LEU A 148 29.86 -18.68 9.57
CA LEU A 148 29.82 -17.69 8.49
C LEU A 148 30.46 -16.34 8.85
N GLY A 149 30.78 -16.10 10.13
CA GLY A 149 31.39 -14.82 10.55
C GLY A 149 30.52 -13.61 10.25
N LEU A 150 29.19 -13.81 10.20
CA LEU A 150 28.22 -12.72 10.11
C LEU A 150 28.09 -12.19 11.52
N HIS A 151 28.67 -11.03 11.80
CA HIS A 151 28.69 -10.50 13.16
C HIS A 151 27.30 -9.94 13.51
N ASN A 152 26.90 -10.08 14.77
CA ASN A 152 25.80 -9.38 15.44
C ASN A 152 24.34 -9.77 15.12
N PHE A 153 23.98 -10.20 13.90
CA PHE A 153 22.58 -10.59 13.59
C PHE A 153 22.47 -12.04 13.07
N ALA A 154 22.23 -13.00 13.96
CA ALA A 154 22.12 -14.42 13.60
C ALA A 154 20.95 -14.71 12.65
N TRP A 155 19.86 -13.98 12.77
CA TRP A 155 18.68 -14.15 11.93
C TRP A 155 18.86 -13.63 10.50
N LEU A 156 19.89 -12.82 10.20
CA LEU A 156 20.04 -12.17 8.89
C LEU A 156 20.07 -13.17 7.73
N VAL A 157 20.74 -14.33 7.90
CA VAL A 157 20.78 -15.36 6.84
C VAL A 157 19.39 -15.93 6.53
N PRO A 158 18.65 -16.50 7.50
CA PRO A 158 17.30 -16.97 7.23
C PRO A 158 16.36 -15.82 6.79
N GLY A 159 16.51 -14.61 7.34
CA GLY A 159 15.78 -13.41 6.95
C GLY A 159 15.96 -13.08 5.46
N VAL A 160 17.20 -13.00 4.98
CA VAL A 160 17.52 -12.75 3.57
C VAL A 160 16.94 -13.83 2.66
N LEU A 161 17.00 -15.11 3.05
CA LEU A 161 16.42 -16.20 2.26
C LEU A 161 14.89 -16.05 2.15
N LEU A 162 14.22 -15.71 3.25
CA LEU A 162 12.78 -15.44 3.25
C LEU A 162 12.43 -14.20 2.42
N ALA A 163 13.22 -13.12 2.53
CA ALA A 163 13.04 -11.90 1.75
C ALA A 163 13.19 -12.16 0.24
N VAL A 164 14.20 -12.94 -0.17
CA VAL A 164 14.39 -13.35 -1.57
C VAL A 164 13.23 -14.22 -2.06
N ALA A 165 12.83 -15.23 -1.29
CA ALA A 165 11.71 -16.10 -1.64
C ALA A 165 10.40 -15.31 -1.77
N GLY A 166 10.10 -14.47 -0.77
CA GLY A 166 8.95 -13.56 -0.75
C GLY A 166 8.98 -12.59 -1.91
N GLY A 167 10.12 -11.98 -2.21
CA GLY A 167 10.33 -11.09 -3.36
C GLY A 167 10.07 -11.79 -4.70
N VAL A 168 10.58 -13.01 -4.90
CA VAL A 168 10.32 -13.81 -6.11
C VAL A 168 8.84 -14.13 -6.26
N VAL A 169 8.17 -14.53 -5.17
CA VAL A 169 6.73 -14.77 -5.15
C VAL A 169 5.98 -13.48 -5.50
N ALA A 170 6.28 -12.37 -4.84
CA ALA A 170 5.65 -11.07 -5.07
C ALA A 170 5.83 -10.61 -6.52
N LEU A 171 7.03 -10.72 -7.10
CA LEU A 171 7.31 -10.42 -8.51
C LEU A 171 6.49 -11.30 -9.45
N ARG A 172 6.32 -12.59 -9.13
CA ARG A 172 5.52 -13.52 -9.93
C ARG A 172 4.03 -13.16 -9.88
N LEU A 173 3.50 -12.84 -8.71
CA LEU A 173 2.12 -12.40 -8.52
C LEU A 173 1.86 -11.06 -9.20
N ALA A 174 2.83 -10.14 -9.13
CA ALA A 174 2.74 -8.82 -9.73
C ALA A 174 2.64 -8.86 -11.26
N ARG A 175 2.99 -9.97 -11.92
CA ARG A 175 2.77 -10.17 -13.37
C ARG A 175 1.29 -10.13 -13.76
N ALA A 176 0.38 -10.46 -12.83
CA ALA A 176 -1.06 -10.39 -13.04
C ALA A 176 -1.65 -8.97 -12.85
N LEU A 177 -0.82 -7.99 -12.51
CA LEU A 177 -1.21 -6.59 -12.30
C LEU A 177 -0.96 -5.76 -13.57
N PRO A 178 -1.68 -4.64 -13.76
CA PRO A 178 -1.38 -3.66 -14.80
C PRO A 178 0.09 -3.21 -14.75
N PRO A 179 0.75 -2.97 -15.90
CA PRO A 179 2.19 -2.65 -15.94
C PRO A 179 2.59 -1.43 -15.09
N ARG A 180 1.71 -0.43 -14.98
CA ARG A 180 1.95 0.78 -14.18
C ARG A 180 1.97 0.46 -12.68
N LEU A 181 0.96 -0.24 -12.17
CA LEU A 181 0.92 -0.71 -10.78
C LEU A 181 2.13 -1.60 -10.48
N ARG A 182 2.41 -2.59 -11.35
CA ARG A 182 3.54 -3.50 -11.20
C ARG A 182 4.87 -2.75 -11.02
N ARG A 183 5.19 -1.80 -11.90
CA ARG A 183 6.46 -1.05 -11.82
C ARG A 183 6.58 -0.25 -10.52
N ARG A 184 5.49 0.37 -10.06
CA ARG A 184 5.46 1.11 -8.80
C ARG A 184 5.69 0.19 -7.59
N LEU A 185 5.07 -0.99 -7.59
CA LEU A 185 5.27 -1.98 -6.53
C LEU A 185 6.68 -2.57 -6.53
N VAL A 186 7.27 -2.77 -7.71
CA VAL A 186 8.68 -3.20 -7.81
C VAL A 186 9.60 -2.13 -7.22
N LEU A 187 9.41 -0.86 -7.58
CA LEU A 187 10.19 0.23 -6.99
C LEU A 187 10.01 0.30 -5.46
N ALA A 188 8.76 0.21 -4.99
CA ALA A 188 8.44 0.19 -3.57
C ALA A 188 9.16 -0.95 -2.84
N GLY A 189 9.11 -2.17 -3.38
CA GLY A 189 9.78 -3.33 -2.80
C GLY A 189 11.30 -3.22 -2.82
N VAL A 190 11.90 -2.62 -3.86
CA VAL A 190 13.35 -2.37 -3.91
C VAL A 190 13.79 -1.37 -2.84
N VAL A 191 13.03 -0.29 -2.64
CA VAL A 191 13.32 0.71 -1.60
C VAL A 191 13.13 0.12 -0.21
N TYR A 192 12.08 -0.69 -0.01
CA TYR A 192 11.83 -1.37 1.26
C TYR A 192 12.98 -2.35 1.59
N LEU A 193 13.32 -3.26 0.67
CA LEU A 193 14.40 -4.23 0.85
C LEU A 193 15.80 -3.61 0.94
N PHE A 194 15.95 -2.36 0.47
CA PHE A 194 17.18 -1.62 0.70
C PHE A 194 17.36 -1.29 2.20
N GLY A 195 16.29 -0.92 2.90
CA GLY A 195 16.27 -0.81 4.37
C GLY A 195 16.48 -2.17 5.02
N ALA A 196 15.44 -3.00 4.96
CA ALA A 196 15.24 -4.29 5.65
C ALA A 196 16.27 -5.40 5.39
N VAL A 197 17.30 -5.15 4.58
CA VAL A 197 18.33 -6.15 4.29
C VAL A 197 19.69 -5.49 4.15
N LEU A 198 19.79 -4.52 3.22
CA LEU A 198 21.10 -3.95 2.91
C LEU A 198 21.56 -2.98 4.00
N MET A 199 20.69 -2.05 4.39
CA MET A 199 21.04 -1.07 5.41
C MET A 199 21.23 -1.76 6.75
N GLU A 200 20.36 -2.70 7.11
CA GLU A 200 20.51 -3.51 8.32
C GLU A 200 21.86 -4.23 8.41
N TYR A 201 22.26 -4.89 7.32
CA TYR A 201 23.58 -5.49 7.23
C TYR A 201 24.70 -4.46 7.38
N VAL A 202 24.57 -3.27 6.79
CA VAL A 202 25.56 -2.19 6.92
C VAL A 202 25.60 -1.65 8.36
N THR A 203 24.45 -1.41 8.97
CA THR A 203 24.28 -0.92 10.34
C THR A 203 24.93 -1.87 11.34
N SER A 204 24.88 -3.19 11.08
CA SER A 204 25.51 -4.23 11.92
C SER A 204 27.02 -4.04 12.17
N PHE A 205 27.75 -3.44 11.23
CA PHE A 205 29.20 -3.19 11.37
C PHE A 205 29.54 -2.05 12.33
N PHE A 206 28.54 -1.20 12.64
CA PHE A 206 28.69 -0.04 13.51
C PHE A 206 28.06 -0.26 14.88
N LEU A 207 27.37 -1.39 15.07
CA LEU A 207 26.82 -1.78 16.34
C LEU A 207 27.95 -2.05 17.34
N VAL A 208 27.88 -1.38 18.49
CA VAL A 208 28.75 -1.65 19.63
C VAL A 208 27.99 -2.55 20.59
N ASP A 209 28.34 -3.83 20.58
CA ASP A 209 27.76 -4.83 21.47
C ASP A 209 28.64 -4.98 22.73
N LEU A 210 28.07 -4.71 23.91
CA LEU A 210 28.76 -4.89 25.19
C LEU A 210 28.34 -6.23 25.80
N PRO A 211 29.28 -7.16 26.07
CA PRO A 211 28.94 -8.44 26.69
C PRO A 211 28.22 -8.24 28.02
N GLY A 212 26.95 -8.65 28.11
CA GLY A 212 26.16 -8.68 29.35
C GLY A 212 25.04 -7.63 29.47
N SER A 213 24.84 -6.74 28.49
CA SER A 213 23.64 -5.92 28.42
C SER A 213 22.55 -6.63 27.60
N ALA A 214 21.46 -7.02 28.25
CA ALA A 214 20.32 -7.69 27.60
C ALA A 214 19.44 -6.75 26.75
N GLU A 215 19.81 -5.47 26.64
CA GLU A 215 19.19 -4.44 25.83
C GLU A 215 20.33 -3.59 25.22
N LEU A 216 20.10 -2.95 24.06
CA LEU A 216 20.92 -1.84 23.51
C LEU A 216 20.91 -0.62 24.46
N THR A 217 21.36 -0.82 25.69
CA THR A 217 21.50 0.19 26.75
C THR A 217 22.86 0.87 26.67
N ALA A 218 23.80 0.30 25.92
CA ALA A 218 25.06 0.94 25.61
C ALA A 218 24.84 2.11 24.63
N PRO A 219 25.39 3.31 24.90
CA PRO A 219 25.41 4.40 23.94
C PRO A 219 26.00 3.92 22.61
N GLN A 220 25.28 4.17 21.53
CA GLN A 220 25.71 3.74 20.20
C GLN A 220 26.42 4.90 19.49
N PRO A 221 27.41 4.61 18.62
CA PRO A 221 28.07 5.68 17.89
C PRO A 221 27.06 6.42 17.01
N VAL A 222 27.25 7.74 16.84
CA VAL A 222 26.38 8.57 15.98
C VAL A 222 26.24 8.00 14.57
N SER A 223 27.27 7.31 14.06
CA SER A 223 27.20 6.59 12.78
C SER A 223 26.13 5.51 12.75
N TYR A 224 25.99 4.71 13.81
CA TYR A 224 24.95 3.69 13.94
C TYR A 224 23.57 4.35 13.92
N ILE A 225 23.37 5.38 14.75
CA ILE A 225 22.09 6.09 14.89
C ILE A 225 21.63 6.67 13.54
N LEU A 226 22.56 7.25 12.76
CA LEU A 226 22.24 7.82 11.45
C LEU A 226 22.01 6.76 10.36
N LEU A 227 22.75 5.64 10.38
CA LEU A 227 22.53 4.53 9.46
C LEU A 227 21.18 3.87 9.70
N ASN A 228 20.82 3.66 10.97
CA ASN A 228 19.50 3.17 11.33
C ASN A 228 18.38 4.12 10.87
N ALA A 229 18.58 5.43 10.96
CA ALA A 229 17.61 6.38 10.41
C ALA A 229 17.43 6.26 8.88
N VAL A 230 18.48 5.88 8.15
CA VAL A 230 18.40 5.61 6.70
C VAL A 230 17.70 4.28 6.42
N GLU A 231 17.96 3.27 7.24
CA GLU A 231 17.32 1.96 7.21
C GLU A 231 15.80 2.08 7.35
N GLU A 232 15.35 2.54 8.51
CA GLU A 232 13.94 2.76 8.86
C GLU A 232 13.24 3.74 7.92
N GLY A 233 13.95 4.83 7.57
CA GLY A 233 13.44 5.79 6.59
C GLY A 233 13.20 5.17 5.21
N SER A 234 14.03 4.21 4.80
CA SER A 234 13.88 3.50 3.53
C SER A 234 12.71 2.51 3.58
N GLU A 235 12.51 1.82 4.69
CA GLU A 235 11.35 0.94 4.90
C GLU A 235 10.03 1.71 4.83
N MET A 236 9.91 2.79 5.61
CA MET A 236 8.74 3.66 5.59
C MET A 236 8.50 4.26 4.20
N ALA A 237 9.56 4.68 3.51
CA ALA A 237 9.47 5.19 2.14
C ALA A 237 8.97 4.12 1.15
N GLY A 238 9.50 2.89 1.24
CA GLY A 238 9.05 1.74 0.46
C GLY A 238 7.57 1.44 0.68
N ALA A 239 7.13 1.39 1.94
CA ALA A 239 5.74 1.15 2.31
C ALA A 239 4.81 2.30 1.84
N LEU A 240 5.24 3.56 1.94
CA LEU A 240 4.51 4.72 1.41
C LEU A 240 4.37 4.66 -0.12
N LEU A 241 5.41 4.26 -0.84
CA LEU A 241 5.37 4.05 -2.29
C LEU A 241 4.39 2.92 -2.66
N ALA A 242 4.38 1.83 -1.90
CA ALA A 242 3.43 0.73 -2.09
C ALA A 242 1.98 1.19 -1.86
N LEU A 243 1.75 1.95 -0.78
CA LEU A 243 0.44 2.52 -0.47
C LEU A 243 -0.01 3.47 -1.58
N ALA A 244 0.86 4.37 -2.03
CA ALA A 244 0.58 5.27 -3.14
C ALA A 244 0.24 4.52 -4.42
N ALA A 245 0.95 3.42 -4.70
CA ALA A 245 0.72 2.61 -5.87
C ALA A 245 -0.67 1.97 -5.86
N VAL A 246 -1.08 1.35 -4.75
CA VAL A 246 -2.38 0.68 -4.65
C VAL A 246 -3.54 1.68 -4.58
N LEU A 247 -3.39 2.78 -3.83
CA LEU A 247 -4.42 3.83 -3.75
C LEU A 247 -4.61 4.56 -5.08
N ALA A 248 -3.61 4.59 -5.96
CA ALA A 248 -3.77 5.16 -7.30
C ALA A 248 -4.76 4.36 -8.16
N GLU A 249 -4.93 3.07 -7.90
CA GLU A 249 -5.88 2.17 -8.58
C GLU A 249 -7.29 2.20 -7.97
N LEU A 250 -7.49 2.96 -6.88
CA LEU A 250 -8.75 3.05 -6.14
C LEU A 250 -9.33 4.47 -6.15
N ARG A 251 -10.65 4.57 -6.13
CA ARG A 251 -11.40 5.83 -5.95
C ARG A 251 -12.53 5.61 -4.97
N LEU A 252 -12.88 6.66 -4.25
CA LEU A 252 -14.11 6.69 -3.46
C LEU A 252 -15.20 7.37 -4.28
N ARG A 253 -16.30 6.67 -4.54
CA ARG A 253 -17.48 7.23 -5.21
C ARG A 253 -18.53 7.56 -4.15
N VAL A 254 -18.99 8.80 -4.15
CA VAL A 254 -20.14 9.21 -3.32
C VAL A 254 -21.40 8.57 -3.89
N VAL A 255 -22.12 7.82 -3.06
CA VAL A 255 -23.37 7.13 -3.41
C VAL A 255 -24.46 7.54 -2.43
N THR A 256 -25.73 7.34 -2.79
CA THR A 256 -26.85 7.56 -1.87
C THR A 256 -26.59 6.86 -0.52
N GLY A 257 -26.49 7.65 0.55
CA GLY A 257 -26.31 7.15 1.92
C GLY A 257 -24.87 6.79 2.33
N GLY A 258 -23.84 7.00 1.49
CA GLY A 258 -22.47 6.71 1.88
C GLY A 258 -21.41 6.84 0.77
N VAL A 259 -20.38 5.99 0.86
CA VAL A 259 -19.25 5.97 -0.06
C VAL A 259 -18.96 4.53 -0.49
N ALA A 260 -18.75 4.32 -1.79
CA ALA A 260 -18.33 3.04 -2.35
C ALA A 260 -16.87 3.11 -2.84
N VAL A 261 -16.09 2.07 -2.60
CA VAL A 261 -14.75 1.94 -3.20
C VAL A 261 -14.90 1.36 -4.61
N VAL A 262 -14.39 2.07 -5.60
CA VAL A 262 -14.42 1.65 -7.01
C VAL A 262 -13.01 1.68 -7.59
N GLY A 263 -12.77 0.90 -8.64
CA GLY A 263 -11.52 0.98 -9.39
C GLY A 263 -11.36 2.34 -10.05
N ALA A 264 -10.12 2.83 -10.12
CA ALA A 264 -9.80 4.00 -10.93
C ALA A 264 -10.24 3.74 -12.39
N PRO A 265 -10.87 4.73 -13.04
CA PRO A 265 -11.20 4.61 -14.45
C PRO A 265 -9.92 4.43 -15.27
N ASP A 266 -9.96 3.56 -16.27
CA ASP A 266 -8.84 3.42 -17.19
C ASP A 266 -8.56 4.79 -17.80
N ALA A 267 -7.30 5.25 -17.73
CA ALA A 267 -6.89 6.55 -18.28
C ALA A 267 -7.24 6.71 -19.79
N VAL A 268 -7.46 5.58 -20.49
CA VAL A 268 -7.93 5.53 -21.88
C VAL A 268 -9.40 5.96 -22.02
N LEU A 269 -10.26 5.61 -21.06
CA LEU A 269 -11.67 6.01 -21.05
C LEU A 269 -11.87 7.47 -20.66
N GLU A 270 -11.04 8.02 -19.76
CA GLU A 270 -11.08 9.46 -19.45
C GLU A 270 -10.69 10.33 -20.66
N ALA A 271 -9.68 9.91 -21.45
CA ALA A 271 -9.30 10.60 -22.68
C ALA A 271 -10.39 10.52 -23.77
N ALA A 272 -11.09 9.39 -23.87
CA ALA A 272 -12.19 9.20 -24.83
C ALA A 272 -13.49 9.93 -24.40
N GLY A 273 -13.81 9.97 -23.11
CA GLY A 273 -14.99 10.65 -22.57
C GLY A 273 -14.88 12.18 -22.53
N GLY A 274 -13.65 12.72 -22.45
CA GLY A 274 -13.41 14.17 -22.58
C GLY A 274 -13.54 14.71 -24.01
N ALA A 275 -13.43 13.85 -25.02
CA ALA A 275 -13.54 14.23 -26.43
C ALA A 275 -14.99 14.25 -26.95
N SER A 276 -15.92 13.53 -26.32
CA SER A 276 -17.32 13.41 -26.79
C SER A 276 -18.28 14.45 -26.22
N VAL A 277 -17.84 15.32 -25.32
CA VAL A 277 -18.66 16.39 -24.69
C VAL A 277 -18.22 17.79 -25.12
N ARG A 278 -17.90 17.97 -26.42
CA ARG A 278 -18.06 19.30 -27.06
C ARG A 278 -19.36 19.28 -27.86
N GLN A 279 -20.41 19.80 -27.22
CA GLN A 279 -21.63 20.22 -27.90
C GLN A 279 -21.27 21.14 -29.08
N THR A 280 -21.47 20.68 -30.30
CA THR A 280 -21.70 21.56 -31.45
C THR A 280 -23.17 21.94 -31.44
N GLY A 281 -23.50 23.01 -30.69
CA GLY A 281 -24.79 23.69 -30.79
C GLY A 281 -24.71 24.81 -31.82
N GLY A 282 -25.63 24.80 -32.79
CA GLY A 282 -26.12 25.99 -33.49
C GLY A 282 -25.61 26.21 -34.91
N GLY A 283 -26.53 26.16 -35.88
CA GLY A 283 -26.33 26.73 -37.22
C GLY A 283 -27.17 26.06 -38.30
N GLU A 284 -28.45 26.40 -38.37
CA GLU A 284 -29.29 26.15 -39.55
C GLU A 284 -28.69 26.80 -40.80
N HIS A 285 -28.65 26.09 -41.94
CA HIS A 285 -28.82 26.70 -43.25
C HIS A 285 -29.29 25.67 -44.29
N ARG A 286 -30.40 26.03 -44.97
CA ARG A 286 -31.02 25.32 -46.09
C ARG A 286 -30.29 25.53 -47.42
N ALA A 287 -30.60 24.61 -48.36
CA ALA A 287 -30.41 24.62 -49.83
C ALA A 287 -29.06 24.05 -50.34
N SER A 288 -28.94 23.27 -51.42
CA SER A 288 -29.87 22.87 -52.48
C SER A 288 -29.24 21.72 -53.31
N LEU A 289 -30.07 20.76 -53.73
CA LEU A 289 -30.05 19.96 -54.99
C LEU A 289 -28.77 19.22 -55.45
N GLY A 290 -28.91 17.90 -55.57
CA GLY A 290 -28.13 17.04 -56.47
C GLY A 290 -28.69 15.62 -56.50
N ARG A 291 -29.35 15.25 -57.60
CA ARG A 291 -30.02 13.94 -57.83
C ARG A 291 -29.05 12.83 -58.27
N THR A 292 -29.58 11.61 -58.22
CA THR A 292 -29.18 10.33 -58.88
C THR A 292 -28.29 9.43 -58.00
N ALA A 293 -28.50 8.12 -57.87
CA ALA A 293 -29.42 7.15 -58.45
C ALA A 293 -29.62 5.98 -57.46
N ALA A 294 -30.65 5.18 -57.72
CA ALA A 294 -31.11 4.05 -56.93
C ALA A 294 -30.14 2.85 -56.89
N ALA A 295 -30.18 2.10 -55.78
CA ALA A 295 -30.15 0.63 -55.79
C ALA A 295 -30.76 0.10 -54.49
N SER A 296 -31.91 -0.54 -54.64
CA SER A 296 -32.67 -1.30 -53.65
C SER A 296 -31.98 -2.63 -53.32
N HIS A 297 -31.94 -3.01 -52.03
CA HIS A 297 -32.47 -4.30 -51.57
C HIS A 297 -32.52 -4.38 -50.03
N HIS A 298 -33.68 -4.78 -49.54
CA HIS A 298 -34.04 -5.03 -48.14
C HIS A 298 -33.58 -6.44 -47.66
N PRO A 299 -33.72 -6.75 -46.35
CA PRO A 299 -32.89 -7.66 -45.59
C PRO A 299 -33.59 -9.00 -45.29
N GLY A 300 -32.83 -9.97 -44.78
CA GLY A 300 -33.42 -11.11 -44.08
C GLY A 300 -32.45 -12.25 -43.86
N ALA A 301 -32.14 -12.54 -42.60
CA ALA A 301 -32.07 -13.90 -42.05
C ALA A 301 -31.75 -13.83 -40.56
N VAL A 302 -32.80 -13.87 -39.75
CA VAL A 302 -32.81 -14.37 -38.39
C VAL A 302 -32.74 -15.90 -38.48
N THR A 303 -31.89 -16.55 -37.67
CA THR A 303 -31.93 -18.00 -37.52
C THR A 303 -32.08 -18.33 -36.04
N THR A 304 -33.29 -18.74 -35.67
CA THR A 304 -33.64 -19.45 -34.44
C THR A 304 -34.00 -20.88 -34.81
N VAL A 305 -33.36 -21.87 -34.18
CA VAL A 305 -33.77 -23.29 -34.12
C VAL A 305 -33.35 -23.76 -32.72
N SER A 306 -34.24 -23.75 -31.73
CA SER A 306 -35.25 -24.78 -31.37
C SER A 306 -34.64 -26.09 -30.87
N ASP A 307 -34.93 -26.36 -29.59
CA ASP A 307 -34.89 -27.65 -28.92
C ASP A 307 -35.63 -28.74 -29.70
N GLN A 308 -35.01 -29.92 -29.81
CA GLN A 308 -35.56 -31.22 -29.39
C GLN A 308 -34.70 -32.35 -29.96
N GLN A 309 -34.00 -33.08 -29.09
CA GLN A 309 -34.06 -34.53 -29.13
C GLN A 309 -33.73 -35.12 -27.75
N GLN A 310 -34.78 -35.58 -27.07
CA GLN A 310 -34.69 -36.57 -26.01
C GLN A 310 -34.38 -37.93 -26.65
N GLY A 311 -33.43 -38.66 -26.07
CA GLY A 311 -33.05 -40.00 -26.48
C GLY A 311 -32.30 -40.70 -25.34
N SER A 312 -33.08 -41.20 -24.39
CA SER A 312 -32.74 -42.23 -23.40
C SER A 312 -31.68 -43.22 -23.91
N LEU A 313 -30.70 -43.58 -23.09
CA LEU A 313 -30.42 -44.98 -22.75
C LEU A 313 -29.57 -45.10 -21.47
N ARG A 314 -29.91 -46.15 -20.71
CA ARG A 314 -29.50 -46.54 -19.36
C ARG A 314 -28.02 -46.94 -19.23
N GLY A 315 -27.50 -46.79 -18.01
CA GLY A 315 -27.02 -47.92 -17.21
C GLY A 315 -25.50 -48.15 -17.16
N GLY A 316 -24.96 -48.21 -15.95
CA GLY A 316 -23.63 -48.81 -15.67
C GLY A 316 -22.95 -48.28 -14.41
N GLU A 317 -23.36 -48.79 -13.25
CA GLU A 317 -22.50 -48.87 -12.05
C GLU A 317 -21.23 -49.69 -12.34
N GLY A 318 -20.15 -49.39 -11.62
CA GLY A 318 -18.98 -50.26 -11.56
C GLY A 318 -17.74 -49.63 -10.93
N ASP A 319 -17.48 -49.98 -9.67
CA ASP A 319 -16.27 -49.76 -8.89
C ASP A 319 -14.95 -49.91 -9.67
N ARG A 320 -13.99 -49.01 -9.35
CA ARG A 320 -12.62 -49.32 -8.89
C ARG A 320 -11.86 -48.06 -8.52
#